data_AF-A0A532CF89-F1
#
_entry.id   AF-A0A532CF89-F1
#
_cell.length_a   1.000
_cell.length_b   1.000
_cell.length_c   1.000
_cell.angle_alpha   90.00
_cell.angle_beta   90.00
_cell.angle_gamma   90.00
#
_symmetry.space_group_name_H-M   'P 1'
#
loop_
_entity.id
_entity.type
_entity.pdbx_description
1 polymer ?
#
loop_
_entity_poly.entity_id
_entity_poly.type
_entity_poly.pdbx_seq_one_letter_code
_entity_poly.pdbx_strand_id
1 'polypeptide(L)'
;MELSGDRWSDLDQIMTQEFTLIPLPALEGEWGGLSGDAATVAYLEANSAVHYLIDRFGMSRVRELLTHLKARQALSAAMESQLSLSYEQFQSRWVDQLQHHEKKG
;
A
#
# COMPACT_ATOMS: atom_id res chain seq x y z
N MET A 1 -28.60 -11.27 -20.16
CA MET A 1 -27.82 -10.75 -19.02
C MET A 1 -26.61 -10.05 -19.60
N GLU A 2 -26.68 -8.73 -19.67
CA GLU A 2 -25.68 -7.87 -20.29
C GLU A 2 -24.62 -7.54 -19.23
N LEU A 3 -23.37 -7.94 -19.46
CA LEU A 3 -22.23 -7.74 -18.55
C LEU A 3 -21.51 -6.41 -18.84
N SER A 4 -22.26 -5.33 -19.04
CA SER A 4 -21.69 -4.03 -19.41
C SER A 4 -22.43 -2.92 -18.66
N GLY A 5 -22.18 -2.85 -17.37
CA GLY A 5 -22.49 -1.70 -16.52
C GLY A 5 -21.26 -1.43 -15.66
N ASP A 6 -20.44 -0.50 -16.14
CA ASP A 6 -19.53 0.38 -15.40
C ASP A 6 -18.91 -0.10 -14.08
N ARG A 7 -17.98 -1.08 -14.14
CA ARG A 7 -17.03 -1.31 -13.03
C ARG A 7 -16.26 -0.06 -12.60
N TRP A 8 -16.20 0.95 -13.48
CA TRP A 8 -15.52 2.21 -13.26
C TRP A 8 -16.35 3.14 -12.37
N SER A 9 -17.68 3.07 -12.41
CA SER A 9 -18.56 3.85 -11.53
C SER A 9 -18.57 3.30 -10.10
N ASP A 10 -18.49 1.98 -9.92
CA ASP A 10 -18.27 1.38 -8.60
C ASP A 10 -16.94 1.81 -7.99
N LEU A 11 -15.86 1.88 -8.78
CA LEU A 11 -14.56 2.38 -8.32
C LEU A 11 -14.64 3.85 -7.88
N ASP A 12 -15.33 4.69 -8.65
CA ASP A 12 -15.51 6.12 -8.34
C ASP A 12 -16.33 6.31 -7.05
N GLN A 13 -17.35 5.47 -6.85
CA GLN A 13 -18.20 5.48 -5.67
C GLN A 13 -17.47 4.97 -4.42
N ILE A 14 -16.55 4.00 -4.58
CA ILE A 14 -15.63 3.59 -3.52
C ILE A 14 -14.70 4.77 -3.17
N MET A 15 -14.15 5.47 -4.17
CA MET A 15 -13.28 6.68 -4.01
C MET A 15 -13.95 7.85 -3.30
N THR A 16 -15.28 7.91 -3.26
CA THR A 16 -16.02 9.01 -2.61
C THR A 16 -16.40 8.78 -1.15
N GLN A 17 -16.30 7.56 -0.61
CA GLN A 17 -16.49 7.34 0.83
C GLN A 17 -15.21 7.68 1.59
N GLU A 18 -15.33 8.26 2.79
CA GLU A 18 -14.19 8.53 3.69
C GLU A 18 -13.34 7.26 3.84
N PHE A 19 -12.28 7.20 3.04
CA PHE A 19 -11.44 6.03 2.90
C PHE A 19 -10.66 5.83 4.19
N THR A 20 -11.08 4.86 4.99
CA THR A 20 -10.27 4.40 6.11
C THR A 20 -9.18 3.52 5.53
N LEU A 21 -8.02 4.11 5.28
CA LEU A 21 -6.83 3.41 4.78
C LEU A 21 -6.57 2.14 5.60
N ILE A 22 -6.30 1.04 4.92
CA ILE A 22 -5.92 -0.20 5.60
C ILE A 22 -4.49 -0.01 6.12
N PRO A 23 -4.23 -0.22 7.42
CA PRO A 23 -2.87 -0.12 7.93
C PRO A 23 -1.99 -1.15 7.24
N LEU A 24 -0.85 -0.71 6.69
CA LEU A 24 0.06 -1.56 5.92
C LEU A 24 0.50 -2.84 6.67
N PRO A 25 0.71 -2.84 8.01
CA PRO A 25 0.96 -4.07 8.75
C PRO A 25 -0.15 -5.11 8.65
N ALA A 26 -1.41 -4.71 8.50
CA ALA A 26 -2.53 -5.64 8.31
C ALA A 26 -2.49 -6.33 6.94
N LEU A 27 -1.80 -5.74 5.96
CA LEU A 27 -1.65 -6.28 4.61
C LEU A 27 -0.58 -7.38 4.52
N GLU A 28 0.27 -7.54 5.53
CA GLU A 28 1.27 -8.63 5.59
C GLU A 28 0.65 -10.01 5.92
N GLY A 29 -0.59 -10.02 6.40
CA GLY A 29 -1.30 -11.23 6.83
C GLY A 29 -2.14 -11.89 5.73
N GLU A 30 -3.01 -12.81 6.13
CA GLU A 30 -3.95 -13.47 5.21
C GLU A 30 -5.07 -12.53 4.78
N TRP A 31 -5.38 -12.53 3.49
CA TRP A 31 -6.45 -11.70 2.91
C TRP A 31 -7.80 -12.45 2.84
N GLY A 32 -7.86 -13.70 3.31
CA GLY A 32 -9.01 -14.60 3.13
C GLY A 32 -10.33 -14.14 3.78
N GLY A 33 -10.28 -13.16 4.67
CA GLY A 33 -11.47 -12.54 5.29
C GLY A 33 -11.94 -11.25 4.61
N LEU A 34 -11.24 -10.75 3.59
CA LEU A 34 -11.61 -9.52 2.90
C LEU A 34 -12.70 -9.78 1.85
N SER A 35 -13.71 -8.92 1.81
CA SER A 35 -14.65 -8.83 0.68
C SER A 35 -13.89 -8.49 -0.61
N GLY A 36 -14.48 -8.77 -1.78
CA GLY A 36 -13.86 -8.47 -3.07
C GLY A 36 -13.43 -7.01 -3.23
N ASP A 37 -14.28 -6.07 -2.79
CA ASP A 37 -13.97 -4.64 -2.80
C ASP A 37 -12.82 -4.28 -1.86
N ALA A 38 -12.82 -4.85 -0.64
CA ALA A 38 -11.77 -4.63 0.34
C ALA A 38 -10.42 -5.21 -0.11
N ALA A 39 -10.43 -6.36 -0.79
CA ALA A 39 -9.22 -6.94 -1.38
C ALA A 39 -8.70 -6.10 -2.56
N THR A 40 -9.61 -5.50 -3.34
CA THR A 40 -9.24 -4.57 -4.43
C THR A 40 -8.55 -3.33 -3.86
N VAL A 41 -9.13 -2.72 -2.82
CA VAL A 41 -8.54 -1.60 -2.09
C VAL A 41 -7.17 -1.96 -1.51
N ALA A 42 -7.07 -3.08 -0.80
CA ALA A 42 -5.82 -3.57 -0.23
C ALA A 42 -4.72 -3.72 -1.29
N TYR A 43 -5.06 -4.23 -2.47
CA TYR A 43 -4.11 -4.36 -3.57
C TYR A 43 -3.65 -3.00 -4.12
N LEU A 44 -4.58 -2.05 -4.29
CA LEU A 44 -4.26 -0.71 -4.76
C LEU A 44 -3.38 0.05 -3.76
N GLU A 45 -3.72 -0.02 -2.47
CA GLU A 45 -2.94 0.59 -1.38
C GLU A 45 -1.52 0.00 -1.33
N ALA A 46 -1.40 -1.33 -1.28
CA ALA A 46 -0.10 -2.01 -1.28
C ALA A 46 0.74 -1.64 -2.50
N ASN A 47 0.15 -1.63 -3.70
CA ASN A 47 0.83 -1.26 -4.92
C ASN A 47 1.36 0.19 -4.84
N SER A 48 0.52 1.13 -4.40
CA SER A 48 0.92 2.53 -4.26
C SER A 48 2.03 2.74 -3.21
N ALA A 49 2.00 2.01 -2.10
CA ALA A 49 3.04 2.05 -1.08
C ALA A 49 4.38 1.50 -1.61
N VAL A 50 4.36 0.44 -2.43
CA VAL A 50 5.55 -0.07 -3.10
C VAL A 50 6.10 0.94 -4.12
N HIS A 51 5.23 1.60 -4.89
CA HIS A 51 5.67 2.68 -5.78
C HIS A 51 6.33 3.82 -5.01
N TYR A 52 5.76 4.24 -3.88
CA TYR A 52 6.35 5.24 -3.00
C TYR A 52 7.72 4.79 -2.45
N LEU A 53 7.84 3.54 -2.04
CA LEU A 53 9.10 2.95 -1.58
C LEU A 53 10.18 3.03 -2.67
N ILE A 54 9.83 2.68 -3.90
CA ILE A 54 10.77 2.72 -5.04
C ILE A 54 11.15 4.16 -5.39
N ASP A 55 10.19 5.08 -5.45
CA ASP A 55 10.42 6.49 -5.79
C ASP A 55 11.34 7.17 -4.78
N ARG A 56 11.10 6.94 -3.48
CA ARG A 56 11.82 7.65 -2.41
C ARG A 56 13.18 7.06 -2.08
N PHE A 57 13.35 5.75 -2.17
CA PHE A 57 14.56 5.06 -1.72
C PHE A 57 15.34 4.37 -2.86
N GLY A 58 14.74 4.26 -4.04
CA GLY A 58 15.33 3.63 -5.21
C GLY A 58 15.33 2.11 -5.15
N MET A 59 15.52 1.51 -6.33
CA MET A 59 15.44 0.04 -6.50
C MET A 59 16.55 -0.73 -5.76
N SER A 60 17.68 -0.10 -5.46
CA SER A 60 18.77 -0.71 -4.69
C SER A 60 18.34 -1.02 -3.26
N ARG A 61 17.74 -0.04 -2.56
CA ARG A 61 17.23 -0.21 -1.19
C ARG A 61 16.08 -1.22 -1.13
N VAL A 62 15.19 -1.20 -2.14
CA VAL A 62 14.12 -2.21 -2.24
C VAL A 62 14.69 -3.62 -2.33
N ARG A 63 15.77 -3.82 -3.10
CA ARG A 63 16.42 -5.13 -3.23
C ARG A 63 17.10 -5.59 -1.95
N GLU A 64 17.67 -4.67 -1.18
CA GLU A 64 18.21 -4.96 0.16
C GLU A 64 17.08 -5.41 1.09
N LEU A 65 15.95 -4.69 1.12
CA LEU A 65 14.76 -5.11 1.89
C LEU A 65 14.29 -6.51 1.51
N LEU A 66 14.16 -6.82 0.21
CA LEU A 66 13.78 -8.15 -0.26
C LEU A 66 14.77 -9.24 0.17
N THR A 67 16.05 -8.90 0.31
CA THR A 67 17.08 -9.83 0.81
C THR A 67 16.88 -10.16 2.29
N HIS A 68 16.51 -9.17 3.11
CA HIS A 68 16.17 -9.37 4.51
C HIS A 68 14.87 -10.15 4.70
N LEU A 69 13.86 -9.87 3.88
CA LEU A 69 12.61 -10.65 3.89
C LEU A 69 12.83 -12.11 3.50
N LYS A 70 13.71 -12.37 2.52
CA LYS A 70 14.13 -13.74 2.17
C LYS A 70 14.78 -14.46 3.36
N ALA A 71 15.47 -13.73 4.23
CA ALA A 71 16.04 -14.25 5.47
C ALA A 71 15.02 -14.41 6.61
N ARG A 72 13.71 -14.25 6.32
CA ARG A 72 12.58 -14.30 7.29
C ARG A 72 12.65 -13.22 8.37
N GLN A 73 13.39 -12.15 8.14
CA GLN A 73 13.33 -10.98 9.01
C GLN A 73 11.96 -10.30 8.84
N ALA A 74 11.36 -9.86 9.95
CA ALA A 74 10.14 -9.07 9.90
C ALA A 74 10.34 -7.78 9.10
N LEU A 75 9.34 -7.39 8.30
CA LEU A 75 9.42 -6.21 7.43
C LEU A 75 9.74 -4.94 8.23
N SER A 76 9.08 -4.74 9.37
CA SER A 76 9.35 -3.61 10.27
C SER A 76 10.82 -3.49 10.67
N ALA A 77 11.45 -4.61 11.07
CA ALA A 77 12.85 -4.65 11.43
C ALA A 77 13.78 -4.43 10.22
N ALA A 78 13.39 -4.92 9.04
CA ALA A 78 14.15 -4.69 7.81
C ALA A 78 14.10 -3.21 7.40
N MET A 79 12.95 -2.55 7.54
CA MET A 79 12.77 -1.12 7.25
C MET A 79 13.58 -0.25 8.21
N GLU A 80 13.54 -0.53 9.51
CA GLU A 80 14.36 0.18 10.49
C GLU A 80 15.85 0.07 10.15
N SER A 81 16.32 -1.13 9.81
CA SER A 81 17.72 -1.38 9.50
C SER A 81 18.19 -0.77 8.18
N GLN A 82 17.36 -0.79 7.13
CA GLN A 82 17.79 -0.40 5.77
C GLN A 82 17.39 1.02 5.39
N LEU A 83 16.28 1.52 5.94
CA LEU A 83 15.72 2.84 5.61
C LEU A 83 15.83 3.83 6.77
N SER A 84 16.28 3.39 7.96
CA SER A 84 16.27 4.20 9.19
C SER A 84 14.89 4.79 9.49
N LEU A 85 13.85 4.01 9.20
CA LEU A 85 12.45 4.38 9.36
C LEU A 85 11.66 3.25 9.98
N SER A 86 10.86 3.60 10.99
CA SER A 86 9.86 2.67 11.49
C SER A 86 8.78 2.44 10.44
N TYR A 87 8.09 1.31 10.53
CA TYR A 87 7.04 1.00 9.58
C TYR A 87 5.87 2.00 9.66
N GLU A 88 5.52 2.45 10.87
CA GLU A 88 4.51 3.48 11.09
C GLU A 88 4.93 4.83 10.48
N GLN A 89 6.21 5.21 10.61
CA GLN A 89 6.73 6.43 9.99
C GLN A 89 6.69 6.35 8.47
N PHE A 90 7.01 5.19 7.89
CA PHE A 90 6.87 4.97 6.46
C PHE A 90 5.41 5.12 6.03
N GLN A 91 4.47 4.46 6.71
CA GLN A 91 3.05 4.55 6.40
C GLN A 91 2.56 6.00 6.48
N SER A 92 2.86 6.72 7.57
CA SER A 92 2.45 8.12 7.73
C SER A 92 2.98 9.02 6.61
N ARG A 93 4.23 8.85 6.20
CA ARG A 93 4.83 9.64 5.10
C ARG A 93 4.27 9.30 3.73
N TRP A 94 3.96 8.02 3.50
CA TRP A 94 3.28 7.59 2.27
C TRP A 94 1.86 8.17 2.19
N VAL A 95 1.10 8.12 3.28
CA VAL A 95 -0.26 8.68 3.36
C VAL A 95 -0.25 10.19 3.11
N ASP A 96 0.69 10.91 3.72
CA ASP A 96 0.84 12.35 3.49
C ASP A 96 1.13 12.64 2.00
N GLN A 97 2.00 11.87 1.36
CA GLN A 97 2.28 12.00 -0.08
C GLN A 97 1.05 11.71 -0.95
N LEU A 98 0.27 10.67 -0.60
CA LEU A 98 -0.94 10.29 -1.33
C LEU A 98 -1.97 11.43 -1.32
N GLN A 99 -2.24 12.00 -0.14
CA GLN A 99 -3.15 13.12 0.03
C GLN A 99 -2.69 14.40 -0.69
N HIS A 100 -1.37 14.63 -0.76
CA HIS A 100 -0.82 15.76 -1.53
C HIS A 100 -0.96 15.57 -3.04
N HIS A 101 -0.99 14.33 -3.53
CA HIS A 101 -1.20 14.03 -4.95
C HIS A 101 -2.68 14.17 -5.33
N GLU A 102 -3.61 13.77 -4.46
CA GLU A 102 -5.06 13.93 -4.68
C GLU A 102 -5.49 15.41 -4.72
N LYS A 103 -4.84 16.29 -3.95
CA LYS A 103 -5.15 17.73 -3.95
C LYS A 103 -4.66 18.49 -5.19
N LYS A 104 -3.90 17.85 -6.08
CA LYS A 104 -3.31 18.47 -7.29
C LYS A 104 -3.89 17.93 -8.60
N GLY A 105 -4.81 16.97 -8.54
CA GLY A 105 -5.62 16.50 -9.68
C GLY A 105 -6.96 17.21 -9.74
#